data_AF-A0A936U2J9-F1
#
_entry.id   AF-A0A936U2J9-F1
#
_cell.length_a   1.000
_cell.length_b   1.000
_cell.length_c   1.000
_cell.angle_alpha   90.00
_cell.angle_beta   90.00
_cell.angle_gamma   90.00
#
_symmetry.space_group_name_H-M   'P 1'
#
loop_
_entity.id
_entity.type
_entity.pdbx_description
1 polymer ?
#
loop_
_entity_poly.entity_id
_entity_poly.type
_entity_poly.pdbx_seq_one_letter_code
_entity_poly.pdbx_strand_id
1 'polypeptide(L)'
;MRALPLLLGLAACQEPFSVNRRELGPFRIAAVGVVDGVASAALWSGLGLYHDERPSLTWTLDGAPLGEGFDVAVPAEGGQLGLTVTAPDGGVYVAEVTARAAPIAPPSVTRAAVDLSGAVDLAARRDVLAESVSGSVAEGEATRLGLTGVGVEELTWRWMSAGGLGSLLELDPGVADVLAEELEFEDGVLLNRSPTGPGLYPQLVLGLDGLGGNLWVWADAAIGVTTPLLRHEGRLIPADAEAPPGLVAGTVALSDDLVGLTLIDVAPATEDDIAGTFLSCAPSPGEPFRLQWLAEGRCLREDLDGERVVLEVF
;
A
#
# COMPACT_ATOMS: atom_id res chain seq x y z
N MET A 1 43.93 26.28 28.57
CA MET A 1 43.48 24.98 28.00
C MET A 1 41.98 24.89 28.28
N ARG A 2 41.15 25.09 27.25
CA ARG A 2 40.37 24.06 26.51
C ARG A 2 39.41 23.29 27.43
N ALA A 3 38.13 23.08 27.15
CA ALA A 3 37.17 23.65 26.20
C ALA A 3 35.77 23.11 26.59
N LEU A 4 34.75 23.95 26.41
CA LEU A 4 33.36 23.69 25.95
C LEU A 4 32.40 22.72 26.68
N PRO A 5 31.06 22.92 26.49
CA PRO A 5 30.00 22.59 27.43
C PRO A 5 29.26 21.31 27.03
N LEU A 6 28.58 20.72 28.02
CA LEU A 6 27.59 19.67 27.85
C LEU A 6 26.36 20.23 27.11
N LEU A 7 26.33 20.13 25.78
CA LEU A 7 25.10 20.20 25.00
C LEU A 7 24.49 18.80 25.05
N LEU A 8 23.60 18.57 26.03
CA LEU A 8 22.65 17.46 25.99
C LEU A 8 21.62 17.82 24.92
N GLY A 9 21.84 17.26 23.73
CA GLY A 9 20.95 17.37 22.59
C GLY A 9 19.58 16.80 22.92
N LEU A 10 18.57 17.62 22.66
CA LEU A 10 17.21 17.17 22.37
C LEU A 10 17.29 16.25 21.13
N ALA A 11 17.51 14.97 21.36
CA ALA A 11 17.34 13.90 20.37
C ALA A 11 16.05 13.12 20.67
N ALA A 12 14.98 13.84 21.04
CA ALA A 12 13.65 13.29 21.16
C ALA A 12 12.89 13.66 19.87
N CYS A 13 12.40 12.62 19.18
CA CYS A 13 11.53 12.69 18.00
C CYS A 13 12.23 13.14 16.71
N GLN A 14 13.21 12.37 16.24
CA GLN A 14 13.35 12.26 14.79
C GLN A 14 12.15 11.43 14.33
N GLU A 15 11.17 12.07 13.69
CA GLU A 15 10.15 11.36 12.90
C GLU A 15 10.87 10.29 12.05
N PRO A 16 10.31 9.09 11.86
CA PRO A 16 11.03 7.99 11.22
C PRO A 16 11.50 8.29 9.78
N PHE A 17 11.16 9.46 9.22
CA PHE A 17 11.58 9.90 7.90
C PHE A 17 12.08 11.36 7.93
N SER A 18 13.28 11.61 7.39
CA SER A 18 13.93 12.93 7.39
C SER A 18 13.68 13.76 6.12
N VAL A 19 12.76 13.37 5.23
CA VAL A 19 12.57 14.07 3.96
C VAL A 19 11.10 14.02 3.52
N ASN A 20 10.64 15.14 2.99
CA ASN A 20 9.38 15.36 2.27
C ASN A 20 9.35 14.55 0.95
N ARG A 21 9.47 13.23 1.02
CA ARG A 21 9.50 12.32 -0.13
C ARG A 21 8.18 11.56 -0.19
N ARG A 22 7.27 12.08 -1.02
CA ARG A 22 6.00 11.44 -1.41
C ARG A 22 6.20 10.26 -2.37
N GLU A 23 7.44 9.84 -2.61
CA GLU A 23 7.78 8.75 -3.53
C GLU A 23 8.40 7.56 -2.81
N LEU A 24 7.87 6.37 -3.11
CA LEU A 24 8.38 5.08 -2.66
C LEU A 24 9.74 4.73 -3.28
N GLY A 25 10.14 5.31 -4.41
CA GLY A 25 11.49 5.17 -5.00
C GLY A 25 11.98 3.71 -5.15
N PRO A 26 13.27 3.42 -4.91
CA PRO A 26 13.80 2.05 -4.94
C PRO A 26 13.33 1.23 -3.73
N PHE A 27 13.74 -0.05 -3.68
CA PHE A 27 13.41 -0.98 -2.59
C PHE A 27 13.51 -0.34 -1.20
N ARG A 28 12.49 -0.55 -0.37
CA ARG A 28 12.48 -0.08 1.02
C ARG A 28 11.43 -0.77 1.89
N ILE A 29 11.62 -0.61 3.19
CA ILE A 29 10.58 -0.79 4.21
C ILE A 29 9.72 0.49 4.21
N ALA A 30 8.47 0.39 3.76
CA ALA A 30 7.58 1.53 3.62
C ALA A 30 6.68 1.72 4.86
N ALA A 31 6.36 0.65 5.57
CA ALA A 31 5.69 0.69 6.87
C ALA A 31 6.07 -0.53 7.72
N VAL A 32 5.99 -0.40 9.04
CA VAL A 32 6.17 -1.49 10.02
C VAL A 32 5.18 -1.28 11.15
N GLY A 33 4.61 -2.36 11.67
CA GLY A 33 3.70 -2.31 12.80
C GLY A 33 3.28 -3.70 13.29
N VAL A 34 2.22 -3.72 14.08
CA VAL A 34 1.58 -4.94 14.59
C VAL A 34 0.14 -4.95 14.16
N VAL A 35 -0.28 -6.01 13.48
CA VAL A 35 -1.65 -6.23 13.02
C VAL A 35 -2.15 -7.53 13.64
N ASP A 36 -3.23 -7.46 14.41
CA ASP A 36 -3.82 -8.62 15.10
C ASP A 36 -2.83 -9.46 15.92
N GLY A 37 -1.87 -8.79 16.57
CA GLY A 37 -0.84 -9.44 17.39
C GLY A 37 0.30 -10.06 16.58
N VAL A 38 0.40 -9.77 15.28
CA VAL A 38 1.45 -10.25 14.39
C VAL A 38 2.27 -9.07 13.86
N ALA A 39 3.59 -9.20 13.89
CA ALA A 39 4.50 -8.23 13.29
C ALA A 39 4.30 -8.19 11.78
N SER A 40 4.07 -7.01 11.21
CA SER A 40 3.76 -6.83 9.80
C SER A 40 4.53 -5.65 9.22
N ALA A 41 4.79 -5.69 7.92
CA ALA A 41 5.51 -4.65 7.21
C ALA A 41 4.98 -4.48 5.78
N ALA A 42 4.84 -3.23 5.33
CA ALA A 42 4.70 -2.93 3.92
C ALA A 42 6.09 -2.81 3.30
N LEU A 43 6.45 -3.76 2.44
CA LEU A 43 7.69 -3.71 1.68
C LEU A 43 7.40 -3.19 0.27
N TRP A 44 8.22 -2.28 -0.22
CA TRP A 44 8.16 -1.81 -1.60
C TRP A 44 9.34 -2.38 -2.38
N SER A 45 9.09 -3.03 -3.50
CA SER A 45 10.12 -3.67 -4.32
C SER A 45 10.94 -2.67 -5.15
N GLY A 46 10.37 -1.50 -5.45
CA GLY A 46 10.91 -0.59 -6.45
C GLY A 46 10.45 -0.87 -7.88
N LEU A 47 9.76 -2.00 -8.12
CA LEU A 47 9.42 -2.49 -9.45
C LEU A 47 7.91 -2.48 -9.75
N GLY A 48 7.07 -2.33 -8.73
CA GLY A 48 5.62 -2.33 -8.90
C GLY A 48 4.88 -3.01 -7.77
N LEU A 49 3.72 -3.59 -8.08
CA LEU A 49 2.77 -4.16 -7.14
C LEU A 49 3.19 -5.51 -6.52
N TYR A 50 4.31 -6.08 -6.95
CA TYR A 50 4.81 -7.38 -6.54
C TYR A 50 6.34 -7.35 -6.37
N HIS A 51 6.88 -8.42 -5.79
CA HIS A 51 8.30 -8.73 -5.77
C HIS A 51 8.58 -9.90 -6.72
N ASP A 52 9.68 -9.82 -7.46
CA ASP A 52 10.17 -10.93 -8.30
C ASP A 52 10.97 -11.95 -7.48
N GLU A 53 11.53 -11.52 -6.34
CA GLU A 53 12.32 -12.35 -5.44
C GLU A 53 11.93 -12.06 -3.99
N ARG A 54 11.98 -13.08 -3.14
CA ARG A 54 11.52 -12.96 -1.74
C ARG A 54 12.56 -12.24 -0.89
N PRO A 55 12.22 -11.14 -0.20
CA PRO A 55 13.10 -10.58 0.82
C PRO A 55 13.13 -11.49 2.06
N SER A 56 14.23 -11.44 2.83
CA SER A 56 14.28 -12.10 4.14
C SER A 56 14.03 -11.10 5.26
N LEU A 57 13.26 -11.50 6.26
CA LEU A 57 12.83 -10.65 7.37
C LEU A 57 13.28 -11.26 8.70
N THR A 58 13.87 -10.45 9.56
CA THR A 58 14.21 -10.80 10.94
C THR A 58 13.65 -9.75 11.89
N TRP A 59 12.95 -10.22 12.92
CA TRP A 59 12.25 -9.39 13.89
C TRP A 59 12.90 -9.46 15.26
N THR A 60 12.86 -8.33 15.96
CA THR A 60 13.33 -8.19 17.34
C THR A 60 12.30 -7.44 18.19
N LEU A 61 12.26 -7.73 19.49
CA LEU A 61 11.48 -7.00 20.48
C LEU A 61 12.40 -6.57 21.61
N ASP A 62 12.50 -5.28 21.86
CA ASP A 62 13.42 -4.68 22.85
C ASP A 62 14.88 -5.17 22.66
N GLY A 63 15.28 -5.34 21.40
CA GLY A 63 16.61 -5.81 20.99
C GLY A 63 16.82 -7.33 21.12
N ALA A 64 15.86 -8.09 21.64
CA ALA A 64 15.92 -9.55 21.68
C ALA A 64 15.32 -10.16 20.40
N PRO A 65 15.85 -11.28 19.87
CA PRO A 65 15.26 -11.97 18.71
C PRO A 65 13.81 -12.39 18.99
N LEU A 66 12.90 -12.03 18.07
CA LEU A 66 11.49 -12.40 18.13
C LEU A 66 11.16 -13.52 17.15
N GLY A 67 11.68 -13.45 15.92
CA GLY A 67 11.45 -14.46 14.88
C GLY A 67 11.92 -14.03 13.49
N GLU A 68 11.62 -14.85 12.49
CA GLU A 68 11.91 -14.62 11.08
C GLU A 68 10.64 -14.79 10.23
N GLY A 69 10.56 -14.12 9.07
CA GLY A 69 9.43 -14.22 8.14
C GLY A 69 8.35 -13.14 8.34
N PHE A 70 7.16 -13.38 7.80
CA PHE A 70 6.08 -12.38 7.73
C PHE A 70 5.00 -12.52 8.83
N ASP A 71 5.01 -13.63 9.60
CA ASP A 71 3.96 -13.96 10.57
C ASP A 71 4.52 -14.20 11.98
N VAL A 72 5.30 -13.24 12.46
CA VAL A 72 5.93 -13.33 13.78
C VAL A 72 5.00 -12.77 14.85
N ALA A 73 4.52 -13.62 15.76
CA ALA A 73 3.66 -13.20 16.86
C ALA A 73 4.36 -12.22 17.82
N VAL A 74 3.66 -11.15 18.20
CA VAL A 74 4.12 -10.13 19.13
C VAL A 74 3.37 -10.28 20.46
N PRO A 75 4.08 -10.32 21.61
CA PRO A 75 3.46 -10.35 22.92
C PRO A 75 2.51 -9.16 23.16
N ALA A 76 1.43 -9.41 23.92
CA ALA A 76 0.35 -8.43 24.13
C ALA A 76 0.81 -7.18 24.90
N GLU A 77 1.86 -7.28 25.71
CA GLU A 77 2.50 -6.16 26.38
C GLU A 77 3.16 -5.15 25.42
N GLY A 78 3.44 -5.57 24.18
CA GLY A 78 4.15 -4.75 23.20
C GLY A 78 5.61 -4.48 23.58
N GLY A 79 6.20 -3.46 22.99
CA GLY A 79 7.60 -3.08 23.17
C GLY A 79 8.17 -2.37 21.94
N GLN A 80 9.48 -2.17 21.89
CA GLN A 80 10.14 -1.65 20.70
C GLN A 80 10.34 -2.80 19.70
N LEU A 81 9.55 -2.80 18.64
CA LEU A 81 9.63 -3.78 17.56
C LEU A 81 10.66 -3.32 16.53
N GLY A 82 11.71 -4.10 16.34
CA GLY A 82 12.71 -3.88 15.31
C GLY A 82 12.54 -4.87 14.15
N LEU A 83 12.71 -4.38 12.91
CA LEU A 83 12.72 -5.17 11.69
C LEU A 83 14.05 -4.97 10.97
N THR A 84 14.68 -6.08 10.58
CA THR A 84 15.76 -6.10 9.59
C THR A 84 15.27 -6.85 8.35
N VAL A 85 15.41 -6.22 7.18
CA VAL A 85 15.09 -6.82 5.89
C VAL A 85 16.37 -6.94 5.07
N THR A 86 16.63 -8.13 4.53
CA THR A 86 17.63 -8.32 3.46
C THR A 86 16.90 -8.41 2.13
N ALA A 87 17.14 -7.45 1.25
CA ALA A 87 16.60 -7.44 -0.10
C ALA A 87 17.31 -8.50 -0.97
N PRO A 88 16.70 -8.90 -2.10
CA PRO A 88 17.29 -9.89 -3.02
C PRO A 88 18.68 -9.51 -3.55
N ASP A 89 18.95 -8.21 -3.70
CA ASP A 89 20.26 -7.69 -4.10
C ASP A 89 21.33 -7.73 -2.99
N GLY A 90 20.97 -8.22 -1.80
CA GLY A 90 21.80 -8.27 -0.60
C GLY A 90 21.80 -6.98 0.22
N GLY A 91 21.05 -5.95 -0.19
CA GLY A 91 20.87 -4.72 0.56
C GLY A 91 20.18 -4.97 1.91
N VAL A 92 20.67 -4.32 2.97
CA VAL A 92 20.12 -4.47 4.32
C VAL A 92 19.42 -3.18 4.75
N TYR A 93 18.17 -3.32 5.18
CA TYR A 93 17.28 -2.23 5.59
C TYR A 93 16.79 -2.49 7.02
N VAL A 94 16.71 -1.44 7.83
CA VAL A 94 16.32 -1.56 9.24
C VAL A 94 15.24 -0.53 9.56
N ALA A 95 14.28 -0.92 10.38
CA ALA A 95 13.22 -0.06 10.90
C ALA A 95 12.91 -0.43 12.37
N GLU A 96 12.46 0.56 13.14
CA GLU A 96 12.03 0.37 14.53
C GLU A 96 10.72 1.14 14.78
N VAL A 97 9.78 0.50 15.47
CA VAL A 97 8.47 1.08 15.82
C VAL A 97 8.06 0.66 17.23
N THR A 98 7.17 1.42 17.85
CA THR A 98 6.60 1.02 19.15
C THR A 98 5.37 0.17 18.88
N ALA A 99 5.43 -1.12 19.22
CA ALA A 99 4.31 -2.03 19.09
C ALA A 99 3.16 -1.62 20.02
N ARG A 100 1.97 -1.41 19.46
CA ARG A 100 0.76 -1.17 20.23
C ARG A 100 0.20 -2.49 20.79
N ALA A 101 -0.40 -2.40 21.97
CA ALA A 101 -1.14 -3.49 22.59
C ALA A 101 -2.57 -3.65 22.05
N ALA A 102 -3.15 -2.63 21.40
CA ALA A 102 -4.52 -2.63 20.93
C ALA A 102 -4.59 -2.60 19.39
N PRO A 103 -5.39 -3.49 18.75
CA PRO A 103 -5.57 -3.49 17.30
C PRO A 103 -6.31 -2.23 16.86
N ILE A 104 -5.85 -1.63 15.76
CA ILE A 104 -6.59 -0.61 15.02
C ILE A 104 -6.93 -1.23 13.68
N ALA A 105 -8.21 -1.22 13.32
CA ALA A 105 -8.63 -1.71 12.01
C ALA A 105 -8.07 -0.79 10.91
N PRO A 106 -7.55 -1.34 9.79
CA PRO A 106 -7.14 -0.55 8.66
C PRO A 106 -8.31 0.28 8.12
N PRO A 107 -8.05 1.51 7.62
CA PRO A 107 -9.10 2.32 7.00
C PRO A 107 -9.58 1.65 5.71
N SER A 108 -10.82 1.95 5.34
CA SER A 108 -11.37 1.66 4.01
C SER A 108 -11.03 2.78 3.03
N VAL A 109 -10.80 2.40 1.76
CA VAL A 109 -10.46 3.34 0.68
C VAL A 109 -11.67 3.58 -0.20
N THR A 110 -12.06 4.85 -0.37
CA THR A 110 -13.07 5.29 -1.35
C THR A 110 -12.40 5.87 -2.60
N ARG A 111 -13.12 5.84 -3.72
CA ARG A 111 -12.66 6.35 -5.02
C ARG A 111 -13.73 7.23 -5.64
N ALA A 112 -13.31 8.32 -6.25
CA ALA A 112 -14.18 9.18 -7.02
C ALA A 112 -13.47 9.77 -8.25
N ALA A 113 -14.21 9.95 -9.35
CA ALA A 113 -13.75 10.67 -10.53
C ALA A 113 -13.77 12.18 -10.25
N VAL A 114 -12.72 12.86 -10.69
CA VAL A 114 -12.57 14.32 -10.58
C VAL A 114 -12.10 14.87 -11.92
N ASP A 115 -12.84 15.85 -12.43
CA ASP A 115 -12.49 16.56 -13.67
C ASP A 115 -11.21 17.40 -13.51
N LEU A 116 -10.28 17.25 -14.45
CA LEU A 116 -9.01 17.99 -14.52
C LEU A 116 -9.05 19.22 -15.43
N SER A 117 -10.18 19.55 -16.04
CA SER A 117 -10.32 20.68 -16.97
C SER A 117 -10.06 22.05 -16.33
N GLY A 118 -10.02 22.12 -14.99
CA GLY A 118 -9.70 23.30 -14.20
C GLY A 118 -8.22 23.46 -13.82
N ALA A 119 -7.94 24.39 -12.91
CA ALA A 119 -6.60 24.57 -12.34
C ALA A 119 -6.21 23.38 -11.44
N VAL A 120 -4.95 22.98 -11.49
CA VAL A 120 -4.39 21.93 -10.62
C VAL A 120 -3.97 22.45 -9.24
N ASP A 121 -4.32 23.69 -8.90
CA ASP A 121 -3.97 24.24 -7.59
C ASP A 121 -4.72 23.51 -6.46
N LEU A 122 -4.01 23.20 -5.38
CA LEU A 122 -4.54 22.36 -4.31
C LEU A 122 -5.78 22.95 -3.65
N ALA A 123 -5.88 24.28 -3.55
CA ALA A 123 -6.99 24.96 -2.92
C ALA A 123 -8.27 24.82 -3.74
N ALA A 124 -8.23 25.07 -5.05
CA ALA A 124 -9.36 24.90 -5.94
C ALA A 124 -9.78 23.43 -6.04
N ARG A 125 -8.82 22.51 -6.06
CA ARG A 125 -9.11 21.07 -6.17
C ARG A 125 -9.95 20.52 -5.02
N ARG A 126 -9.77 21.01 -3.79
CA ARG A 126 -10.57 20.57 -2.63
C ARG A 126 -12.07 20.72 -2.84
N ASP A 127 -12.46 21.80 -3.51
CA ASP A 127 -13.87 22.14 -3.74
C ASP A 127 -14.43 21.54 -5.04
N VAL A 128 -13.62 20.85 -5.84
CA VAL A 128 -14.09 20.17 -7.06
C VAL A 128 -14.97 18.99 -6.65
N LEU A 129 -16.16 18.94 -7.25
CA LEU A 129 -17.11 17.84 -7.08
C LEU A 129 -16.49 16.54 -7.54
N ALA A 130 -16.59 15.51 -6.70
CA ALA A 130 -16.09 14.17 -7.01
C ALA A 130 -17.28 13.21 -7.11
N GLU A 131 -17.32 12.38 -8.15
CA GLU A 131 -18.36 11.38 -8.36
C GLU A 131 -17.83 9.99 -8.00
N SER A 132 -18.51 9.27 -7.11
CA SER A 132 -18.05 7.95 -6.65
C SER A 132 -17.91 6.98 -7.82
N VAL A 133 -16.79 6.25 -7.86
CA VAL A 133 -16.54 5.18 -8.85
C VAL A 133 -16.15 3.89 -8.15
N SER A 134 -16.53 2.74 -8.74
CA SER A 134 -16.15 1.42 -8.26
C SER A 134 -14.83 0.92 -8.86
N GLY A 135 -14.47 1.40 -10.06
CA GLY A 135 -13.31 0.93 -10.83
C GLY A 135 -12.44 2.07 -11.33
N SER A 136 -12.36 2.22 -12.65
CA SER A 136 -11.53 3.22 -13.32
C SER A 136 -12.28 4.53 -13.61
N VAL A 137 -11.49 5.59 -13.79
CA VAL A 137 -11.94 6.89 -14.29
C VAL A 137 -11.48 7.07 -15.74
N ALA A 138 -12.07 8.02 -16.47
CA ALA A 138 -11.71 8.26 -17.86
C ALA A 138 -10.30 8.86 -18.00
N GLU A 139 -9.69 8.72 -19.18
CA GLU A 139 -8.46 9.44 -19.50
C GLU A 139 -8.71 10.95 -19.46
N GLY A 140 -7.81 11.69 -18.82
CA GLY A 140 -7.97 13.12 -18.57
C GLY A 140 -8.76 13.46 -17.29
N GLU A 141 -9.19 12.47 -16.51
CA GLU A 141 -9.69 12.66 -15.14
C GLU A 141 -8.61 12.28 -14.10
N ALA A 142 -8.81 12.72 -12.86
CA ALA A 142 -8.09 12.20 -11.71
C ALA A 142 -8.96 11.23 -10.92
N THR A 143 -8.30 10.30 -10.22
CA THR A 143 -8.95 9.52 -9.16
C THR A 143 -8.71 10.21 -7.82
N ARG A 144 -9.78 10.66 -7.17
CA ARG A 144 -9.75 11.06 -5.76
C ARG A 144 -9.84 9.84 -4.87
N LEU A 145 -8.82 9.64 -4.05
CA LEU A 145 -8.76 8.61 -3.03
C LEU A 145 -9.12 9.23 -1.68
N GLY A 146 -10.01 8.57 -0.93
CA GLY A 146 -10.40 8.98 0.41
C GLY A 146 -10.26 7.84 1.41
N LEU A 147 -9.87 8.17 2.64
CA LEU A 147 -9.86 7.23 3.76
C LEU A 147 -11.15 7.37 4.58
N THR A 148 -11.75 6.24 4.94
CA THR A 148 -12.91 6.17 5.82
C THR A 148 -12.71 5.07 6.86
N GLY A 149 -13.38 5.17 8.00
CA GLY A 149 -13.23 4.22 9.11
C GLY A 149 -13.19 4.91 10.46
N VAL A 150 -13.24 4.13 11.53
CA VAL A 150 -13.17 4.64 12.91
C VAL A 150 -11.73 5.06 13.23
N GLY A 151 -11.56 6.25 13.81
CA GLY A 151 -10.26 6.73 14.29
C GLY A 151 -9.34 7.27 13.17
N VAL A 152 -9.85 7.41 11.95
CA VAL A 152 -9.08 7.99 10.84
C VAL A 152 -8.68 9.43 11.14
N GLU A 153 -9.55 10.18 11.80
CA GLU A 153 -9.32 11.56 12.24
C GLU A 153 -8.29 11.71 13.36
N GLU A 154 -7.94 10.61 14.05
CA GLU A 154 -6.98 10.61 15.16
C GLU A 154 -5.53 10.39 14.69
N LEU A 155 -5.34 10.04 13.42
CA LEU A 155 -4.04 9.71 12.84
C LEU A 155 -3.52 10.85 11.96
N THR A 156 -2.20 11.02 11.96
CA THR A 156 -1.49 11.85 10.99
C THR A 156 -1.16 10.99 9.77
N TRP A 157 -1.76 11.31 8.64
CA TRP A 157 -1.60 10.55 7.41
C TRP A 157 -0.49 11.07 6.52
N ARG A 158 0.16 10.15 5.82
CA ARG A 158 1.19 10.39 4.81
C ARG A 158 0.89 9.51 3.60
N TRP A 159 0.80 10.14 2.43
CA TRP A 159 0.58 9.41 1.19
C TRP A 159 1.91 9.26 0.44
N MET A 160 2.12 8.09 -0.13
CA MET A 160 3.32 7.75 -0.87
C MET A 160 2.92 7.10 -2.18
N SER A 161 3.45 7.64 -3.28
CA SER A 161 3.23 7.12 -4.62
C SER A 161 4.38 6.23 -5.05
N ALA A 162 4.09 5.21 -5.85
CA ALA A 162 5.12 4.57 -6.66
C ALA A 162 5.64 5.59 -7.70
N GLY A 163 6.88 6.04 -7.51
CA GLY A 163 7.46 7.08 -8.35
C GLY A 163 7.50 6.69 -9.83
N GLY A 164 7.40 7.67 -10.72
CA GLY A 164 7.44 7.47 -12.17
C GLY A 164 6.18 6.91 -12.80
N LEU A 165 5.12 6.64 -12.01
CA LEU A 165 3.85 6.18 -12.55
C LEU A 165 2.83 7.31 -12.73
N GLY A 166 2.92 8.39 -11.95
CA GLY A 166 2.03 9.55 -12.01
C GLY A 166 2.30 10.55 -10.89
N SER A 167 1.34 11.43 -10.63
CA SER A 167 1.42 12.41 -9.54
C SER A 167 0.32 12.22 -8.52
N LEU A 168 0.69 12.51 -7.27
CA LEU A 168 -0.21 12.54 -6.14
C LEU A 168 -0.30 13.96 -5.57
N LEU A 169 -1.51 14.48 -5.48
CA LEU A 169 -1.83 15.76 -4.87
C LEU A 169 -2.58 15.53 -3.55
N GLU A 170 -1.85 15.59 -2.43
CA GLU A 170 -2.45 15.53 -1.09
C GLU A 170 -3.32 16.78 -0.86
N LEU A 171 -4.63 16.58 -0.77
CA LEU A 171 -5.59 17.66 -0.54
C LEU A 171 -5.78 17.90 0.94
N ASP A 172 -6.00 16.83 1.70
CA ASP A 172 -6.20 16.82 3.15
C ASP A 172 -5.57 15.52 3.71
N PRO A 173 -5.38 15.37 5.03
CA PRO A 173 -4.72 14.17 5.58
C PRO A 173 -5.31 12.86 5.06
N GLY A 174 -6.64 12.74 5.00
CA GLY A 174 -7.31 11.54 4.51
C GLY A 174 -7.71 11.55 3.03
N VAL A 175 -7.32 12.55 2.24
CA VAL A 175 -7.79 12.71 0.85
C VAL A 175 -6.67 13.16 -0.09
N ALA A 176 -6.52 12.46 -1.19
CA ALA A 176 -5.56 12.83 -2.24
C ALA A 176 -6.12 12.58 -3.64
N ASP A 177 -5.69 13.39 -4.60
CA ASP A 177 -5.97 13.16 -6.02
C ASP A 177 -4.76 12.50 -6.68
N VAL A 178 -5.00 11.44 -7.44
CA VAL A 178 -3.99 10.74 -8.26
C VAL A 178 -4.23 11.07 -9.74
N LEU A 179 -3.16 11.42 -10.45
CA LEU A 179 -3.19 11.84 -11.85
C LEU A 179 -2.27 10.96 -12.70
N ALA A 180 -2.69 10.73 -13.93
CA ALA A 180 -1.93 10.07 -14.99
C ALA A 180 -0.90 11.00 -15.67
N GLU A 181 -0.26 11.84 -14.86
CA GLU A 181 0.69 12.86 -15.31
C GLU A 181 1.75 13.07 -14.23
N GLU A 182 3.00 13.29 -14.63
CA GLU A 182 4.03 13.87 -13.77
C GLU A 182 3.89 15.40 -13.76
N LEU A 183 3.79 15.97 -12.56
CA LEU A 183 3.64 17.39 -12.33
C LEU A 183 4.93 17.95 -11.72
N GLU A 184 5.50 18.96 -12.38
CA GLU A 184 6.68 19.67 -11.88
C GLU A 184 6.26 21.01 -11.28
N PHE A 185 6.67 21.28 -10.04
CA PHE A 185 6.38 22.53 -9.34
C PHE A 185 7.67 23.26 -8.96
N GLU A 186 7.68 24.58 -9.11
CA GLU A 186 8.70 25.48 -8.57
C GLU A 186 8.01 26.59 -7.79
N ASP A 187 8.39 26.77 -6.51
CA ASP A 187 7.79 27.74 -5.60
C ASP A 187 6.24 27.69 -5.53
N GLY A 188 5.67 26.49 -5.67
CA GLY A 188 4.23 26.27 -5.66
C GLY A 188 3.51 26.59 -6.97
N VAL A 189 4.25 26.95 -8.03
CA VAL A 189 3.73 27.18 -9.38
C VAL A 189 3.96 25.92 -10.21
N LEU A 190 2.92 25.44 -10.88
CA LEU A 190 3.05 24.36 -11.85
C LEU A 190 3.85 24.84 -13.06
N LEU A 191 4.99 24.20 -13.32
CA LEU A 191 5.86 24.48 -14.45
C LEU A 191 5.54 23.59 -15.64
N ASN A 192 5.40 22.28 -15.39
CA ASN A 192 5.29 21.28 -16.44
C ASN A 192 4.31 20.17 -16.07
N ARG A 193 3.69 19.58 -17.12
CA ARG A 193 2.82 18.41 -17.04
C ARG A 193 3.28 17.43 -18.11
N SER A 194 3.67 16.23 -17.69
CA SER A 194 4.10 15.16 -18.60
C SER A 194 3.16 13.97 -18.45
N PRO A 195 2.34 13.61 -19.46
CA PRO A 195 1.47 12.44 -19.37
C PRO A 195 2.27 11.16 -19.15
N THR A 196 1.81 10.30 -18.24
CA THR A 196 2.36 8.95 -18.03
C THR A 196 1.55 7.86 -18.74
N GLY A 197 0.31 8.17 -19.13
CA GLY A 197 -0.57 7.29 -19.91
C GLY A 197 -1.60 6.55 -19.05
N PRO A 198 -2.55 5.81 -19.65
CA PRO A 198 -3.53 5.06 -18.87
C PRO A 198 -2.85 3.97 -18.04
N GLY A 199 -3.36 3.70 -16.84
CA GLY A 199 -2.73 2.73 -15.96
C GLY A 199 -3.33 2.56 -14.57
N LEU A 200 -2.65 1.72 -13.78
CA LEU A 200 -2.87 1.58 -12.35
C LEU A 200 -1.75 2.27 -11.57
N TYR A 201 -2.15 2.99 -10.55
CA TYR A 201 -1.33 3.94 -9.82
C TYR A 201 -1.36 3.61 -8.32
N PRO A 202 -0.49 2.71 -7.85
CA PRO A 202 -0.45 2.35 -6.43
C PRO A 202 -0.02 3.48 -5.54
N GLN A 203 -0.77 3.65 -4.47
CA GLN A 203 -0.43 4.49 -3.35
C GLN A 203 -0.30 3.63 -2.09
N LEU A 204 0.66 3.96 -1.25
CA LEU A 204 0.69 3.51 0.14
C LEU A 204 0.29 4.70 1.01
N VAL A 205 -0.65 4.50 1.92
CA VAL A 205 -1.09 5.51 2.87
C VAL A 205 -0.73 5.05 4.27
N LEU A 206 0.09 5.83 4.97
CA LEU A 206 0.60 5.54 6.30
C LEU A 206 -0.03 6.49 7.32
N GLY A 207 -0.70 5.95 8.32
CA GLY A 207 -1.24 6.65 9.47
C GLY A 207 -0.31 6.51 10.67
N LEU A 208 0.02 7.65 11.27
CA LEU A 208 0.88 7.76 12.45
C LEU A 208 0.08 8.30 13.62
N ASP A 209 0.20 7.67 14.78
CA ASP A 209 -0.53 8.03 15.99
C ASP A 209 0.19 9.06 16.90
N GLY A 210 1.42 9.44 16.55
CA GLY A 210 2.28 10.30 17.37
C GLY A 210 2.93 9.62 18.60
N LEU A 211 2.61 8.35 18.87
CA LEU A 211 3.19 7.51 19.93
C LEU A 211 4.12 6.40 19.37
N GLY A 212 4.34 6.39 18.06
CA GLY A 212 5.20 5.43 17.37
C GLY A 212 4.47 4.17 16.86
N GLY A 213 3.15 4.14 16.98
CA GLY A 213 2.29 3.15 16.35
C GLY A 213 1.88 3.58 14.95
N ASN A 214 1.86 2.62 14.03
CA ASN A 214 1.61 2.86 12.62
C ASN A 214 0.47 1.97 12.12
N LEU A 215 -0.27 2.49 11.16
CA LEU A 215 -1.26 1.76 10.37
C LEU A 215 -1.03 2.10 8.90
N TRP A 216 -1.28 1.17 7.98
CA TRP A 216 -1.21 1.49 6.57
C TRP A 216 -2.28 0.78 5.77
N VAL A 217 -2.54 1.33 4.59
CA VAL A 217 -3.38 0.71 3.56
C VAL A 217 -2.76 0.99 2.20
N TRP A 218 -2.86 0.01 1.31
CA TRP A 218 -2.58 0.24 -0.10
C TRP A 218 -3.85 0.72 -0.80
N ALA A 219 -3.71 1.71 -1.68
CA ALA A 219 -4.79 2.34 -2.40
C ALA A 219 -4.42 2.50 -3.88
N ASP A 220 -5.05 1.74 -4.76
CA ASP A 220 -4.79 1.83 -6.20
C ASP A 220 -5.76 2.83 -6.86
N ALA A 221 -5.25 3.72 -7.72
CA ALA A 221 -6.06 4.51 -8.65
C ALA A 221 -5.98 3.91 -10.06
N ALA A 222 -7.09 3.91 -10.80
CA ALA A 222 -7.17 3.37 -12.15
C ALA A 222 -7.65 4.46 -13.11
N ILE A 223 -6.80 4.87 -14.06
CA ILE A 223 -7.07 6.00 -14.96
C ILE A 223 -6.96 5.50 -16.40
N GLY A 224 -8.02 5.64 -17.18
CA GLY A 224 -8.07 5.18 -18.58
C GLY A 224 -7.98 3.66 -18.75
N VAL A 225 -8.18 2.88 -17.68
CA VAL A 225 -8.19 1.41 -17.73
C VAL A 225 -9.56 0.93 -18.21
N THR A 226 -9.57 0.14 -19.29
CA THR A 226 -10.81 -0.39 -19.90
C THR A 226 -11.15 -1.81 -19.46
N THR A 227 -10.18 -2.54 -18.90
CA THR A 227 -10.38 -3.89 -18.39
C THR A 227 -11.21 -3.85 -17.10
N PRO A 228 -12.13 -4.80 -16.87
CA PRO A 228 -12.79 -4.95 -15.57
C PRO A 228 -11.80 -5.01 -14.42
N LEU A 229 -12.15 -4.37 -13.29
CA LEU A 229 -11.33 -4.33 -12.09
C LEU A 229 -12.13 -4.84 -10.89
N LEU A 230 -11.57 -5.80 -10.16
CA LEU A 230 -12.09 -6.26 -8.87
C LEU A 230 -11.41 -5.49 -7.73
N ARG A 231 -12.19 -5.07 -6.74
CA ARG A 231 -11.68 -4.34 -5.58
C ARG A 231 -11.45 -5.27 -4.39
N HIS A 232 -10.24 -5.30 -3.87
CA HIS A 232 -9.86 -6.14 -2.73
C HIS A 232 -8.87 -5.39 -1.82
N GLU A 233 -9.20 -5.19 -0.54
CA GLU A 233 -8.32 -4.52 0.45
C GLU A 233 -7.72 -3.17 -0.02
N GLY A 234 -8.52 -2.35 -0.69
CA GLY A 234 -8.04 -1.07 -1.24
C GLY A 234 -7.21 -1.19 -2.51
N ARG A 235 -6.95 -2.39 -3.02
CA ARG A 235 -6.29 -2.65 -4.31
C ARG A 235 -7.29 -2.91 -5.43
N LEU A 236 -6.82 -2.80 -6.66
CA LEU A 236 -7.57 -3.11 -7.88
C LEU A 236 -6.88 -4.23 -8.66
N ILE A 237 -7.64 -5.26 -9.03
CA ILE A 237 -7.16 -6.44 -9.76
C ILE A 237 -7.82 -6.48 -11.13
N PRO A 238 -7.06 -6.48 -12.24
CA PRO A 238 -7.58 -6.79 -13.57
C PRO A 238 -8.28 -8.14 -13.60
N ALA A 239 -9.44 -8.20 -14.25
CA ALA A 239 -10.21 -9.41 -14.41
C ALA A 239 -10.81 -9.52 -15.81
N ASP A 240 -11.10 -10.74 -16.25
CA ASP A 240 -11.80 -11.00 -17.51
C ASP A 240 -13.31 -10.70 -17.45
N ALA A 241 -13.86 -10.56 -16.25
CA ALA A 241 -15.25 -10.20 -16.01
C ALA A 241 -15.42 -9.34 -14.74
N GLU A 242 -16.50 -8.56 -14.70
CA GLU A 242 -16.97 -7.94 -13.46
C GLU A 242 -17.56 -9.00 -12.51
N ALA A 243 -17.47 -8.76 -11.20
CA ALA A 243 -18.08 -9.62 -10.20
C ALA A 243 -18.85 -8.78 -9.16
N PRO A 244 -19.99 -9.28 -8.65
CA PRO A 244 -20.70 -8.62 -7.56
C PRO A 244 -19.88 -8.69 -6.25
N PRO A 245 -20.11 -7.78 -5.29
CA PRO A 245 -19.52 -7.86 -3.95
C PRO A 245 -19.76 -9.23 -3.29
N GLY A 246 -18.74 -9.77 -2.63
CA GLY A 246 -18.76 -11.09 -1.98
C GLY A 246 -17.50 -11.91 -2.24
N LEU A 247 -17.57 -13.22 -2.02
CA LEU A 247 -16.46 -14.12 -2.32
C LEU A 247 -16.48 -14.51 -3.80
N VAL A 248 -15.34 -14.31 -4.45
CA VAL A 248 -15.12 -14.57 -5.87
C VAL A 248 -13.93 -15.50 -6.01
N ALA A 249 -14.06 -16.50 -6.89
CA ALA A 249 -13.00 -17.39 -7.28
C ALA A 249 -12.53 -17.04 -8.70
N GLY A 250 -11.22 -17.07 -8.92
CA GLY A 250 -10.61 -16.84 -10.23
C GLY A 250 -9.28 -17.57 -10.34
N THR A 251 -8.84 -17.84 -11.56
CA THR A 251 -7.50 -18.36 -11.83
C THR A 251 -6.58 -17.19 -12.07
N VAL A 252 -5.45 -17.13 -11.37
CA VAL A 252 -4.44 -16.10 -11.60
C VAL A 252 -3.71 -16.43 -12.90
N ALA A 253 -3.64 -15.45 -13.80
CA ALA A 253 -2.83 -15.51 -15.00
C ALA A 253 -1.81 -14.37 -14.96
N LEU A 254 -0.54 -14.69 -15.21
CA LEU A 254 0.47 -13.64 -15.32
C LEU A 254 0.25 -12.80 -16.57
N SER A 255 0.42 -11.49 -16.40
CA SER A 255 0.35 -10.53 -17.49
C SER A 255 1.59 -9.66 -17.49
N ASP A 256 1.98 -9.17 -18.67
CA ASP A 256 3.02 -8.15 -18.81
C ASP A 256 2.43 -6.72 -18.62
N ASP A 257 1.17 -6.64 -18.20
CA ASP A 257 0.45 -5.38 -18.00
C ASP A 257 0.65 -4.77 -16.59
N LEU A 258 -0.23 -3.82 -16.26
CA LEU A 258 -0.19 -2.86 -15.16
C LEU A 258 0.00 -3.46 -13.75
N VAL A 259 -0.42 -4.71 -13.50
CA VAL A 259 -0.31 -5.35 -12.17
C VAL A 259 0.63 -6.55 -12.18
N GLY A 260 1.08 -7.00 -13.36
CA GLY A 260 1.80 -8.26 -13.51
C GLY A 260 0.91 -9.51 -13.45
N LEU A 261 -0.40 -9.34 -13.23
CA LEU A 261 -1.38 -10.41 -13.17
C LEU A 261 -2.79 -9.93 -13.53
N THR A 262 -3.61 -10.89 -13.95
CA THR A 262 -5.06 -10.75 -14.15
C THR A 262 -5.77 -11.99 -13.62
N LEU A 263 -7.03 -11.84 -13.21
CA LEU A 263 -7.88 -12.98 -12.87
C LEU A 263 -8.70 -13.38 -14.09
N ILE A 264 -8.65 -14.66 -14.44
CA ILE A 264 -9.46 -15.27 -15.49
C ILE A 264 -10.43 -16.29 -14.89
N ASP A 265 -11.46 -16.64 -15.63
CA ASP A 265 -12.52 -17.56 -15.20
C ASP A 265 -13.19 -17.09 -13.89
N VAL A 266 -13.37 -15.77 -13.77
CA VAL A 266 -13.94 -15.13 -12.58
C VAL A 266 -15.40 -15.52 -12.40
N ALA A 267 -15.72 -16.07 -11.23
CA ALA A 267 -17.07 -16.47 -10.85
C ALA A 267 -17.30 -16.34 -9.33
N PRO A 268 -18.56 -16.27 -8.86
CA PRO A 268 -18.85 -16.37 -7.43
C PRO A 268 -18.24 -17.66 -6.84
N ALA A 269 -17.58 -17.55 -5.69
CA ALA A 269 -16.89 -18.68 -5.07
C ALA A 269 -17.90 -19.74 -4.57
N THR A 270 -17.57 -21.01 -4.79
CA THR A 270 -18.30 -22.16 -4.26
C THR A 270 -17.70 -22.64 -2.93
N GLU A 271 -18.41 -23.50 -2.19
CA GLU A 271 -17.87 -24.14 -0.99
C GLU A 271 -16.60 -24.95 -1.29
N ASP A 272 -16.55 -25.61 -2.45
CA ASP A 272 -15.39 -26.38 -2.90
C ASP A 272 -14.20 -25.47 -3.22
N ASP A 273 -14.42 -24.29 -3.81
CA ASP A 273 -13.36 -23.31 -4.03
C ASP A 273 -12.76 -22.86 -2.69
N ILE A 274 -13.61 -22.53 -1.71
CA ILE A 274 -13.18 -22.07 -0.39
C ILE A 274 -12.40 -23.16 0.34
N ALA A 275 -12.85 -24.41 0.27
CA ALA A 275 -12.20 -25.54 0.93
C ALA A 275 -10.93 -26.02 0.21
N GLY A 276 -10.85 -25.81 -1.11
CA GLY A 276 -9.79 -26.32 -1.98
C GLY A 276 -8.63 -25.36 -2.24
N THR A 277 -8.76 -24.08 -1.87
CA THR A 277 -7.72 -23.08 -2.13
C THR A 277 -6.58 -23.24 -1.12
N PHE A 278 -5.43 -23.73 -1.60
CA PHE A 278 -4.20 -23.81 -0.82
C PHE A 278 -3.04 -23.25 -1.62
N LEU A 279 -2.66 -22.01 -1.34
CA LEU A 279 -1.44 -21.44 -1.89
C LEU A 279 -0.27 -21.86 -1.00
N SER A 280 0.78 -22.40 -1.60
CA SER A 280 1.99 -22.81 -0.87
C SER A 280 2.69 -21.64 -0.16
N CYS A 281 2.46 -20.42 -0.64
CA CYS A 281 2.99 -19.19 -0.08
C CYS A 281 2.06 -18.52 0.95
N ALA A 282 0.87 -19.07 1.22
CA ALA A 282 -0.04 -18.55 2.25
C ALA A 282 0.49 -18.79 3.68
N PRO A 283 0.22 -17.89 4.63
CA PRO A 283 0.58 -18.06 6.04
C PRO A 283 0.02 -19.34 6.65
N SER A 284 -1.25 -19.61 6.36
CA SER A 284 -2.01 -20.72 6.92
C SER A 284 -2.80 -21.42 5.81
N PRO A 285 -2.89 -22.75 5.83
CA PRO A 285 -3.76 -23.49 4.93
C PRO A 285 -5.23 -23.03 5.05
N GLY A 286 -5.87 -22.74 3.93
CA GLY A 286 -7.30 -22.39 3.87
C GLY A 286 -7.64 -20.93 4.16
N GLU A 287 -6.65 -20.05 4.30
CA GLU A 287 -6.92 -18.60 4.29
C GLU A 287 -7.19 -18.10 2.85
N PRO A 288 -8.21 -17.25 2.64
CA PRO A 288 -8.43 -16.60 1.35
C PRO A 288 -7.19 -15.83 0.91
N PHE A 289 -6.94 -15.84 -0.40
CA PHE A 289 -5.80 -15.13 -0.97
C PHE A 289 -5.92 -13.63 -0.71
N ARG A 290 -4.81 -13.02 -0.31
CA ARG A 290 -4.68 -11.58 -0.17
C ARG A 290 -3.63 -11.05 -1.12
N LEU A 291 -3.98 -10.02 -1.90
CA LEU A 291 -3.01 -9.35 -2.77
C LEU A 291 -1.82 -8.78 -2.02
N GLN A 292 -2.00 -8.43 -0.74
CA GLN A 292 -0.91 -7.94 0.09
C GLN A 292 0.26 -8.94 0.15
N TRP A 293 0.01 -10.25 0.04
CA TRP A 293 1.07 -11.26 0.04
C TRP A 293 2.01 -11.12 -1.16
N LEU A 294 1.52 -10.67 -2.32
CA LEU A 294 2.37 -10.33 -3.47
C LEU A 294 3.16 -9.05 -3.23
N ALA A 295 2.48 -8.02 -2.72
CA ALA A 295 3.09 -6.71 -2.46
C ALA A 295 4.19 -6.79 -1.38
N GLU A 296 4.09 -7.73 -0.44
CA GLU A 296 5.10 -7.99 0.59
C GLU A 296 6.25 -8.88 0.12
N GLY A 297 6.11 -9.55 -1.03
CA GLY A 297 7.06 -10.56 -1.50
C GLY A 297 6.99 -11.87 -0.72
N ARG A 298 5.86 -12.12 -0.05
CA ARG A 298 5.54 -13.40 0.60
C ARG A 298 5.20 -14.46 -0.44
N CYS A 299 4.35 -14.09 -1.39
CA CYS A 299 4.06 -14.84 -2.62
C CYS A 299 4.76 -14.13 -3.79
N LEU A 300 5.44 -14.89 -4.64
CA LEU A 300 5.95 -14.39 -5.92
C LEU A 300 4.89 -14.56 -6.99
N ARG A 301 5.03 -13.85 -8.11
CA ARG A 301 4.15 -14.03 -9.28
C ARG A 301 4.15 -15.46 -9.78
N GLU A 302 5.32 -16.07 -9.88
CA GLU A 302 5.48 -17.46 -10.32
C GLU A 302 4.83 -18.48 -9.38
N ASP A 303 4.67 -18.16 -8.09
CA ASP A 303 3.97 -19.03 -7.13
C ASP A 303 2.46 -19.05 -7.37
N LEU A 304 1.93 -18.10 -8.15
CA LEU A 304 0.50 -17.92 -8.39
C LEU A 304 0.08 -18.23 -9.83
N ASP A 305 1.00 -18.38 -10.78
CA ASP A 305 0.61 -18.57 -12.18
C ASP A 305 -0.20 -19.87 -12.38
N GLY A 306 -1.44 -19.72 -12.84
CA GLY A 306 -2.40 -20.81 -13.00
C GLY A 306 -3.07 -21.25 -11.70
N GLU A 307 -2.75 -20.65 -10.55
CA GLU A 307 -3.39 -20.98 -9.28
C GLU A 307 -4.81 -20.44 -9.21
N ARG A 308 -5.71 -21.25 -8.66
CA ARG A 308 -7.09 -20.83 -8.38
C ARG A 308 -7.15 -20.21 -7.00
N VAL A 309 -7.59 -18.95 -6.93
CA VAL A 309 -7.66 -18.17 -5.69
C VAL A 309 -9.08 -17.75 -5.38
N VAL A 310 -9.37 -17.60 -4.09
CA VAL A 310 -10.61 -17.00 -3.59
C VAL A 310 -10.28 -15.69 -2.91
N LEU A 311 -11.01 -14.64 -3.26
CA LEU A 311 -10.88 -13.30 -2.70
C LEU A 311 -12.25 -12.71 -2.33
N GLU A 312 -12.27 -11.88 -1.29
CA GLU A 312 -13.43 -11.04 -0.97
C GLU A 312 -13.36 -9.74 -1.77
N VAL A 313 -14.39 -9.49 -2.58
CA VAL A 313 -14.56 -8.27 -3.41
C VAL A 313 -15.66 -7.37 -2.86
N PHE A 314 -15.51 -6.06 -3.05
CA PHE A 314 -16.39 -5.04 -2.48
C PHE A 314 -16.87 -3.98 -3.47
#